data_AF-A0AAW8NVB6-F1
#
_entry.id   AF-A0AAW8NVB6-F1
#
_cell.length_a   1.000
_cell.length_b   1.000
_cell.length_c   1.000
_cell.angle_alpha   90.00
_cell.angle_beta   90.00
_cell.angle_gamma   90.00
#
_symmetry.space_group_name_H-M   'P 1'
#
loop_
_entity.id
_entity.type
_entity.pdbx_description
1 polymer ?
#
loop_
_entity_poly.entity_id
_entity_poly.type
_entity_poly.pdbx_seq_one_letter_code
_entity_poly.pdbx_strand_id
1 'polypeptide(L)'
;MNFRSLWLVGVAVLGMSACTQQPEWTLLYYPQGQVKPSVADSSKFIAGYYETIEQCHAKGQGLIRLNGDAADNYLCGYQCQASDKTLVCNNVVEAKE
;
A
#
# COMPACT_ATOMS: atom_id res chain seq x y z
N MET A 1 2.55 40.49 -29.64
CA MET A 1 1.90 39.47 -28.79
C MET A 1 2.31 39.73 -27.35
N ASN A 2 1.36 40.13 -26.50
CA ASN A 2 1.64 40.70 -25.19
C ASN A 2 2.18 39.63 -24.22
N PHE A 3 3.34 39.90 -23.62
CA PHE A 3 4.03 39.07 -22.62
C PHE A 3 3.13 38.61 -21.46
N ARG A 4 2.06 39.37 -21.14
CA ARG A 4 1.04 39.02 -20.14
C ARG A 4 0.25 37.74 -20.49
N SER A 5 0.06 37.43 -21.77
CA SER A 5 -0.74 36.26 -22.18
C SER A 5 0.06 34.95 -22.12
N LEU A 6 1.39 35.00 -22.23
CA LEU A 6 2.25 33.81 -22.11
C LEU A 6 2.31 33.28 -20.68
N TRP A 7 2.23 34.17 -19.70
CA TRP A 7 2.30 33.80 -18.28
C TRP A 7 1.09 32.99 -17.81
N LEU A 8 -0.11 33.30 -18.33
CA LEU A 8 -1.34 32.58 -17.99
C LEU A 8 -1.37 31.14 -18.52
N VAL A 9 -0.67 30.88 -19.63
CA VAL A 9 -0.56 29.53 -20.22
C VAL A 9 0.45 28.68 -19.44
N GLY A 10 1.54 29.27 -18.96
CA GLY A 10 2.57 28.55 -18.20
C GLY A 10 2.09 27.96 -16.86
N VAL A 11 1.19 28.66 -16.16
CA VAL A 11 0.64 28.20 -14.87
C VAL A 11 -0.36 27.05 -15.05
N ALA A 12 -1.07 26.98 -16.18
CA ALA A 12 -2.05 25.92 -16.43
C ALA A 12 -1.42 24.55 -16.69
N VAL A 13 -0.18 24.48 -17.18
CA VAL A 13 0.51 23.22 -17.51
C VAL A 13 1.08 22.53 -16.26
N LEU A 14 1.37 23.27 -15.19
CA LEU A 14 1.91 22.72 -13.94
C LEU A 14 0.86 22.02 -13.06
N GLY A 15 -0.44 22.15 -13.39
CA GLY A 15 -1.53 21.52 -12.63
C GLY A 15 -1.84 20.07 -13.00
N MET A 16 -1.19 19.50 -14.04
CA MET A 16 -1.54 18.18 -14.59
C MET A 16 -0.62 17.03 -14.16
N SER A 17 0.36 17.26 -13.27
CA SER A 17 1.19 16.18 -12.71
C SER A 17 0.62 15.62 -11.41
N ALA A 18 -0.54 14.99 -11.48
CA ALA A 18 -1.06 14.15 -10.40
C ALA A 18 -1.22 12.70 -10.88
N CYS A 19 -0.22 12.17 -11.58
CA CYS A 19 -0.04 10.73 -11.66
C CYS A 19 0.60 10.32 -10.32
N THR A 20 -0.24 10.06 -9.33
CA THR A 20 0.21 9.44 -8.08
C THR A 20 0.85 8.11 -8.46
N GLN A 21 2.13 7.90 -8.14
CA GLN A 21 2.79 6.62 -8.37
C GLN A 21 1.90 5.52 -7.77
N GLN A 22 1.64 4.49 -8.57
CA GLN A 22 0.84 3.38 -8.09
C GLN A 22 1.67 2.68 -7.01
N PRO A 23 1.19 2.64 -5.76
CA PRO A 23 1.99 2.10 -4.66
C PRO A 23 2.31 0.63 -4.93
N GLU A 24 3.57 0.28 -4.78
CA GLU A 24 4.06 -1.05 -5.13
C GLU A 24 3.78 -2.08 -4.04
N TRP A 25 3.54 -1.66 -2.80
CA TRP A 25 3.42 -2.57 -1.65
C TRP A 25 2.04 -2.47 -1.00
N THR A 26 1.43 -3.61 -0.72
CA THR A 26 0.16 -3.75 -0.02
C THR A 26 0.42 -4.40 1.34
N LEU A 27 0.05 -3.73 2.43
CA LEU A 27 0.10 -4.29 3.77
C LEU A 27 -1.15 -5.13 4.01
N LEU A 28 -0.96 -6.40 4.34
CA LEU A 28 -2.02 -7.29 4.84
C LEU A 28 -1.78 -7.52 6.33
N TYR A 29 -2.75 -7.16 7.16
CA TYR A 29 -2.66 -7.26 8.62
C TYR A 29 -3.76 -8.15 9.17
N TYR A 30 -3.37 -9.12 10.00
CA TYR A 30 -4.22 -10.18 10.52
C TYR A 30 -4.28 -10.05 12.05
N PRO A 31 -5.33 -9.40 12.59
CA PRO A 31 -5.49 -9.26 14.03
C PRO A 31 -6.01 -10.55 14.69
N GLN A 32 -5.70 -10.72 15.98
CA GLN A 32 -6.26 -11.73 16.90
C GLN A 32 -5.93 -13.19 16.58
N GLY A 33 -4.71 -13.50 16.14
CA GLY A 33 -4.28 -14.90 15.96
C GLY A 33 -5.12 -15.71 14.98
N GLN A 34 -5.89 -15.04 14.13
CA GLN A 34 -6.65 -15.72 13.09
C GLN A 34 -5.68 -16.52 12.23
N VAL A 35 -6.08 -17.75 11.88
CA VAL A 35 -5.32 -18.56 10.93
C VAL A 35 -5.12 -17.71 9.69
N LYS A 36 -3.85 -17.36 9.41
CA LYS A 36 -3.45 -16.55 8.28
C LYS A 36 -4.04 -17.19 7.01
N PRO A 37 -5.01 -16.55 6.34
CA PRO A 37 -5.60 -17.11 5.14
C PRO A 37 -4.57 -17.08 4.00
N SER A 38 -4.92 -17.69 2.89
CA SER A 38 -4.15 -17.50 1.66
C SER A 38 -4.12 -16.01 1.28
N VAL A 39 -3.09 -15.58 0.55
CA VAL A 39 -3.04 -14.20 0.01
C VAL A 39 -4.26 -13.94 -0.87
N ALA A 40 -4.71 -14.93 -1.65
CA ALA A 40 -5.91 -14.82 -2.47
C ALA A 40 -7.14 -14.40 -1.67
N ASP A 41 -7.30 -14.89 -0.44
CA ASP A 41 -8.44 -14.57 0.42
C ASP A 41 -8.18 -13.37 1.36
N SER A 42 -7.06 -12.68 1.17
CA SER A 42 -6.61 -11.63 2.08
C SER A 42 -7.10 -10.22 1.74
N SER A 43 -7.92 -10.05 0.71
CA SER A 43 -8.42 -8.73 0.26
C SER A 43 -9.06 -7.90 1.40
N LYS A 44 -9.75 -8.54 2.34
CA LYS A 44 -10.39 -7.88 3.50
C LYS A 44 -9.41 -7.45 4.60
N PHE A 45 -8.16 -7.90 4.52
CA PHE A 45 -7.10 -7.64 5.50
C PHE A 45 -6.13 -6.56 5.01
N ILE A 46 -6.40 -5.92 3.86
CA ILE A 46 -5.61 -4.80 3.37
C ILE A 46 -5.70 -3.64 4.38
N ALA A 47 -4.57 -3.32 5.00
CA ALA A 47 -4.44 -2.26 6.00
C ALA A 47 -3.76 -0.99 5.46
N GLY A 48 -3.23 -1.04 4.23
CA GLY A 48 -2.67 0.13 3.56
C GLY A 48 -1.85 -0.21 2.32
N TYR A 49 -1.49 0.84 1.58
CA TYR A 49 -0.62 0.78 0.41
C TYR A 49 0.58 1.70 0.59
N TYR A 50 1.75 1.28 0.12
CA TYR A 50 3.04 1.93 0.39
C TYR A 50 3.93 1.92 -0.85
N GLU A 51 4.78 2.94 -0.97
CA GLU A 51 5.73 3.05 -2.08
C GLU A 51 6.91 2.10 -1.91
N THR A 52 7.34 1.88 -0.67
CA THR A 52 8.52 1.07 -0.34
C THR A 52 8.18 -0.06 0.62
N ILE A 53 8.97 -1.13 0.58
CA ILE A 53 8.83 -2.26 1.49
C ILE A 53 9.10 -1.85 2.95
N GLU A 54 10.02 -0.91 3.17
CA GLU A 54 10.36 -0.37 4.49
C GLU A 54 9.17 0.33 5.14
N GLN A 55 8.42 1.13 4.37
CA GLN A 55 7.21 1.78 4.85
C GLN A 55 6.13 0.75 5.22
N CYS A 56 5.98 -0.29 4.41
CA CYS A 56 5.04 -1.37 4.68
C CYS A 56 5.39 -2.11 6.00
N HIS A 57 6.65 -2.50 6.20
CA HIS A 57 7.09 -3.13 7.44
C HIS A 57 6.95 -2.20 8.65
N ALA A 58 7.37 -0.94 8.52
CA ALA A 58 7.27 0.02 9.62
C ALA A 58 5.81 0.19 10.08
N LYS A 59 4.85 0.21 9.14
CA LYS A 59 3.43 0.25 9.49
C LYS A 59 2.98 -1.06 10.14
N GLY A 60 3.30 -2.22 9.56
CA GLY A 60 2.91 -3.52 10.09
C GLY A 60 3.40 -3.76 11.52
N GLN A 61 4.67 -3.47 11.78
CA GLN A 61 5.26 -3.49 13.13
C GLN A 61 4.57 -2.49 14.07
N GLY A 62 4.27 -1.29 13.57
CA GLY A 62 3.51 -0.29 14.31
C GLY A 62 2.14 -0.80 14.74
N LEU A 63 1.42 -1.51 13.86
CA LEU A 63 0.11 -2.09 14.18
C LEU A 63 0.23 -3.18 15.25
N ILE A 64 1.16 -4.14 15.10
CA ILE A 64 1.41 -5.18 16.12
C ILE A 64 1.69 -4.52 17.49
N ARG A 65 2.58 -3.51 17.53
CA ARG A 65 2.96 -2.83 18.77
C ARG A 65 1.78 -2.10 19.43
N LEU A 66 0.87 -1.52 18.63
CA LEU A 66 -0.27 -0.78 19.14
C LEU A 66 -1.40 -1.70 19.62
N ASN A 67 -1.60 -2.85 18.98
CA ASN A 67 -2.64 -3.80 19.36
C ASN A 67 -2.24 -4.67 20.57
N GLY A 68 -0.94 -4.94 20.73
CA GLY A 68 -0.39 -5.60 21.91
C GLY A 68 -0.66 -7.10 22.01
N ASP A 69 -1.12 -7.74 20.93
CA ASP A 69 -1.35 -9.19 20.86
C ASP A 69 -0.19 -9.87 20.13
N ALA A 70 0.41 -10.88 20.77
CA ALA A 70 1.51 -11.66 20.20
C ALA A 70 1.06 -12.55 19.02
N ALA A 71 -0.24 -12.77 18.87
CA ALA A 71 -0.81 -13.56 17.79
C ALA A 71 -1.11 -12.74 16.53
N ASP A 72 -0.98 -11.41 16.59
CA ASP A 72 -1.12 -10.55 15.42
C ASP A 72 0.02 -10.79 14.42
N ASN A 73 -0.31 -10.77 13.14
CA ASN A 73 0.67 -10.97 12.08
C ASN A 73 0.43 -10.01 10.91
N TYR A 74 1.45 -9.79 10.10
CA TYR A 74 1.32 -9.03 8.87
C TYR A 74 2.26 -9.55 7.77
N LEU A 75 1.96 -9.17 6.54
CA LEU A 75 2.86 -9.34 5.42
C LEU A 75 2.76 -8.16 4.45
N CYS A 76 3.77 -8.03 3.61
CA CYS A 76 3.85 -7.03 2.56
C CYS A 76 3.81 -7.72 1.20
N GLY A 77 2.74 -7.48 0.44
CA GLY A 77 2.57 -8.01 -0.91
C GLY A 77 3.05 -7.00 -1.96
N TYR A 78 3.86 -7.45 -2.91
CA TYR A 78 4.38 -6.63 -4.00
C TYR A 78 3.46 -6.68 -5.23
N GLN A 79 3.13 -5.50 -5.75
CA GLN A 79 2.29 -5.26 -6.92
C GLN A 79 1.00 -6.08 -6.91
N CYS A 80 0.30 -6.05 -5.78
CA CYS A 80 -0.96 -6.78 -5.63
C CYS A 80 -2.07 -6.17 -6.47
N GLN A 81 -2.86 -7.02 -7.11
CA GLN A 81 -4.04 -6.66 -7.88
C GLN A 81 -5.24 -7.44 -7.37
N ALA A 82 -6.36 -6.73 -7.20
CA ALA A 82 -7.63 -7.37 -6.90
C ALA A 82 -8.24 -7.88 -8.22
N SER A 83 -8.44 -9.20 -8.32
CA SER A 83 -9.20 -9.83 -9.40
C SER A 83 -10.45 -10.46 -8.80
N ASP A 84 -11.60 -9.85 -9.08
CA ASP A 84 -12.90 -10.14 -8.48
C ASP A 84 -12.89 -10.03 -6.94
N LYS A 85 -12.71 -11.17 -6.26
CA LYS A 85 -12.64 -11.28 -4.79
C LYS A 85 -11.27 -11.76 -4.31
N THR A 86 -10.39 -12.07 -5.25
CA THR A 86 -9.07 -12.61 -4.97
C THR A 86 -8.01 -11.54 -5.06
N LEU A 87 -7.02 -11.59 -4.16
CA LEU A 87 -5.84 -10.75 -4.23
C LEU A 87 -4.67 -11.55 -4.80
N VAL A 88 -4.11 -11.09 -5.91
CA VAL A 88 -2.95 -11.72 -6.54
C VAL A 88 -1.77 -10.77 -6.42
N CYS A 89 -0.67 -11.22 -5.81
CA CYS A 89 0.55 -10.44 -5.65
C CYS A 89 1.70 -11.10 -6.41
N ASN A 90 2.57 -10.30 -7.02
CA ASN A 90 3.75 -10.79 -7.73
C ASN A 90 4.77 -11.43 -6.78
N ASN A 91 4.88 -10.87 -5.56
CA ASN A 91 5.70 -11.42 -4.49
C ASN A 91 5.05 -11.11 -3.14
N VAL A 92 5.48 -11.80 -2.09
CA VAL A 92 5.01 -11.63 -0.73
C VAL A 92 6.19 -11.76 0.22
N VAL A 93 6.36 -10.78 1.10
CA VAL A 93 7.40 -10.78 2.13
C VAL A 93 6.72 -10.79 3.50
N GLU A 94 7.05 -11.79 4.31
CA GLU A 94 6.50 -11.91 5.67
C GLU A 94 7.10 -10.87 6.62
N ALA A 95 6.51 -10.74 7.81
CA ALA A 95 7.06 -9.89 8.85
C ALA A 95 8.54 -10.20 9.09
N LYS A 96 9.36 -9.15 9.10
CA LYS A 96 10.76 -9.24 9.52
C LYS A 96 10.78 -9.41 11.04
N GLU A 97 11.34 -10.53 11.51
CA GLU A 97 11.61 -10.76 12.95
C GLU A 97 12.48 -9.66 13.55
#